data_AF-A0A7C4DZZ9-F1
#
_entry.id   AF-A0A7C4DZZ9-F1
#
_cell.length_a   1.000
_cell.length_b   1.000
_cell.length_c   1.000
_cell.angle_alpha   90.00
_cell.angle_beta   90.00
_cell.angle_gamma   90.00
#
_symmetry.space_group_name_H-M   'P 1'
#
loop_
_entity.id
_entity.type
_entity.pdbx_description
1 polymer ?
#
loop_
_entity_poly.entity_id
_entity_poly.type
_entity_poly.pdbx_seq_one_letter_code
_entity_poly.pdbx_strand_id
1 'polypeptide(L)' 'MVKEVKELKKKSNEELLDELDRLRAELILLKSKPHGTLEKPSLIRNTKKRIARILTILGERGIRV' A
#
# COMPACT_ATOMS: atom_id res chain seq x y z
N MET A 1 -2.08 5.06 13.42
CA MET A 1 -2.59 3.83 12.75
C MET A 1 -4.10 3.85 12.54
N VAL A 2 -4.90 4.16 13.57
CA VAL A 2 -6.39 4.16 13.49
C VAL A 2 -6.96 5.16 12.46
N LYS A 3 -6.35 6.35 12.33
CA LYS A 3 -6.81 7.39 11.38
C LYS A 3 -6.68 6.96 9.91
N GLU A 4 -5.55 6.35 9.55
CA GLU A 4 -5.26 5.93 8.17
C GLU A 4 -6.24 4.88 7.67
N VAL A 5 -6.57 3.88 8.49
CA VAL A 5 -7.54 2.83 8.13
C VAL A 5 -8.94 3.42 7.96
N LYS A 6 -9.33 4.38 8.81
CA LYS A 6 -10.63 5.08 8.69
C LYS A 6 -10.74 5.82 7.36
N GLU A 7 -9.67 6.50 6.92
CA GLU A 7 -9.67 7.18 5.63
C GLU A 7 -9.70 6.19 4.45
N LEU A 8 -8.95 5.10 4.52
CA LEU A 8 -9.01 4.05 3.49
C LEU A 8 -10.41 3.43 3.37
N LYS A 9 -11.14 3.25 4.49
CA LYS A 9 -12.52 2.73 4.48
C LYS A 9 -13.53 3.70 3.86
N LYS A 10 -13.24 4.99 3.76
CA LYS A 10 -14.11 5.98 3.10
C LYS A 10 -13.95 6.00 1.57
N LYS A 11 -12.83 5.48 1.05
CA LYS A 11 -12.58 5.41 -0.39
C LYS A 11 -13.48 4.38 -1.07
N SER A 12 -13.78 4.61 -2.34
CA SER A 12 -14.42 3.63 -3.21
C SER A 12 -13.51 2.45 -3.50
N ASN A 13 -14.07 1.39 -4.09
CA ASN A 13 -13.32 0.20 -4.44
C ASN A 13 -12.28 0.49 -5.54
N GLU A 14 -12.68 1.24 -6.56
CA GLU A 14 -11.81 1.65 -7.67
C GLU A 14 -10.62 2.47 -7.17
N GLU A 15 -10.86 3.46 -6.29
CA GLU A 15 -9.77 4.25 -5.69
C GLU A 15 -8.79 3.41 -4.88
N LEU A 16 -9.28 2.36 -4.20
CA LEU A 16 -8.43 1.44 -3.45
C LEU A 16 -7.61 0.54 -4.38
N LEU A 17 -8.17 0.10 -5.50
CA LEU A 17 -7.47 -0.66 -6.53
C LEU A 17 -6.38 0.18 -7.21
N ASP A 18 -6.71 1.40 -7.62
CA ASP A 18 -5.76 2.34 -8.22
C ASP A 18 -4.62 2.69 -7.26
N GLU A 19 -4.93 2.81 -5.98
CA GLU A 19 -3.91 3.06 -4.95
C GLU A 19 -3.06 1.82 -4.68
N LEU A 20 -3.65 0.62 -4.70
CA LEU A 20 -2.92 -0.64 -4.57
C LEU A 20 -1.88 -0.79 -5.67
N ASP A 21 -2.25 -0.53 -6.92
CA ASP A 21 -1.34 -0.66 -8.07
C ASP A 21 -0.22 0.37 -8.03
N ARG A 22 -0.53 1.62 -7.67
CA ARG A 22 0.48 2.66 -7.43
C ARG A 22 1.47 2.26 -6.35
N LEU A 23 1.00 1.74 -5.22
CA LEU A 23 1.86 1.32 -4.11
C LEU A 23 2.71 0.09 -4.47
N ARG A 24 2.20 -0.84 -5.29
CA ARG A 24 2.97 -1.98 -5.81
C ARG A 24 4.11 -1.50 -6.73
N ALA A 25 3.82 -0.57 -7.64
CA ALA A 25 4.83 0.02 -8.51
C ALA A 25 5.90 0.80 -7.71
N GLU A 26 5.48 1.61 -6.74
CA GLU A 26 6.40 2.31 -5.85
C GLU A 26 7.30 1.34 -5.07
N LEU A 27 6.74 0.23 -4.58
CA LEU A 27 7.51 -0.78 -3.86
C LEU A 27 8.58 -1.44 -4.74
N ILE A 28 8.27 -1.69 -6.02
CA ILE A 28 9.25 -2.22 -6.99
C ILE A 28 10.38 -1.20 -7.20
N LEU A 29 10.03 0.07 -7.42
CA LEU A 29 11.01 1.14 -7.60
C LEU A 29 11.87 1.35 -6.35
N LEU A 30 11.29 1.20 -5.16
CA LEU A 30 12.05 1.31 -3.90
C LEU A 30 13.01 0.13 -3.72
N LYS A 31 12.66 -1.06 -4.19
CA LYS A 31 13.51 -2.25 -4.14
C LYS A 31 14.58 -2.28 -5.22
N SER A 32 14.38 -1.61 -6.35
CA SER A 32 15.35 -1.56 -7.46
C SER A 32 16.50 -0.59 -7.21
N LYS A 33 16.43 0.24 -6.16
CA LYS A 33 17.51 1.16 -5.80
C LYS A 33 18.74 0.36 -5.34
N PRO A 34 19.96 0.73 -5.79
CA PRO A 34 21.18 0.02 -5.41
C PRO A 34 21.41 0.05 -3.90
N HIS A 35 21.81 -1.09 -3.34
CA HIS A 35 22.26 -1.21 -1.95
C HIS A 35 23.46 -0.26 -1.71
N GLY A 36 23.32 0.65 -0.74
CA GLY A 36 24.36 1.63 -0.39
C GLY A 36 23.97 3.09 -0.60
N THR A 37 22.92 3.37 -1.39
CA THR A 37 22.23 4.69 -1.30
C THR A 37 21.33 4.70 -0.08
N LEU A 38 21.12 5.86 0.57
CA LEU A 38 20.24 6.06 1.74
C LEU A 38 18.96 5.22 1.65
N GLU A 39 19.04 3.98 2.11
CA GLU A 39 17.93 3.07 2.06
C GLU A 39 16.89 3.69 2.99
N LYS A 40 15.64 3.72 2.55
CA LYS A 40 14.53 4.08 3.43
C LYS A 40 13.79 2.79 3.83
N PRO A 41 14.37 1.88 4.66
CA PRO A 41 13.67 0.68 5.11
C PRO A 41 12.32 1.00 5.74
N SER A 42 12.23 2.12 6.44
CA SER A 42 10.97 2.60 7.01
C SER A 42 9.92 2.88 5.95
N LEU A 43 10.29 3.46 4.81
CA LEU A 43 9.37 3.70 3.69
C LEU A 43 8.90 2.37 3.10
N ILE A 44 9.81 1.44 2.80
CA ILE A 44 9.47 0.11 2.29
C ILE A 44 8.50 -0.62 3.25
N ARG A 45 8.78 -0.59 4.55
CA ARG A 45 7.90 -1.19 5.57
C ARG A 45 6.53 -0.51 5.61
N ASN A 46 6.47 0.81 5.51
CA ASN A 46 5.22 1.56 5.52
C ASN A 46 4.38 1.29 4.26
N THR A 47 5.00 1.27 3.08
CA THR A 47 4.36 0.92 1.81
C THR A 47 3.77 -0.50 1.87
N LYS A 48 4.53 -1.49 2.36
CA LYS A 48 4.03 -2.86 2.56
C LYS A 48 2.84 -2.92 3.52
N LYS A 49 2.90 -2.21 4.65
CA LYS A 49 1.79 -2.15 5.62
C LYS A 49 0.54 -1.52 5.01
N ARG A 50 0.70 -0.46 4.21
CA ARG A 50 -0.42 0.20 3.53
C ARG A 50 -1.08 -0.72 2.51
N ILE A 51 -0.28 -1.42 1.69
CA ILE A 51 -0.76 -2.46 0.77
C ILE A 51 -1.57 -3.51 1.52
N ALA A 52 -1.04 -4.06 2.61
CA ALA A 52 -1.73 -5.08 3.40
C ALA A 52 -3.10 -4.59 3.92
N ARG A 53 -3.19 -3.35 4.39
CA ARG A 53 -4.46 -2.77 4.88
C ARG A 53 -5.48 -2.61 3.75
N ILE A 54 -5.06 -2.15 2.57
CA ILE A 54 -5.94 -2.03 1.41
C ILE A 54 -6.48 -3.41 1.02
N LEU A 55 -5.60 -4.41 0.94
CA LEU A 55 -6.00 -5.80 0.67
C LEU A 55 -6.99 -6.34 1.72
N THR A 56 -6.77 -6.06 3.01
CA THR A 56 -7.73 -6.43 4.05
C THR A 56 -9.10 -5.78 3.83
N ILE A 57 -9.15 -4.48 3.53
CA ILE A 57 -10.42 -3.77 3.29
C ILE A 57 -11.12 -4.30 2.04
N LEU A 58 -10.39 -4.54 0.95
CA LEU A 58 -10.95 -5.14 -0.26
C LEU A 58 -11.50 -6.54 0.01
N GLY A 59 -10.79 -7.36 0.80
CA GLY A 59 -11.26 -8.66 1.27
C GLY A 59 -12.50 -8.57 2.15
N GLU A 60 -12.56 -7.62 3.09
CA GLU A 60 -13.77 -7.32 3.89
C GLU A 60 -14.96 -6.95 3.00
N ARG A 61 -14.71 -6.30 1.85
CA ARG A 61 -15.71 -5.92 0.85
C ARG A 61 -16.04 -7.03 -0.17
N GLY A 62 -15.42 -8.20 -0.06
CA GLY A 62 -15.64 -9.33 -0.98
C GLY A 62 -14.96 -9.19 -2.34
N ILE A 63 -14.02 -8.26 -2.50
CA ILE A 63 -13.27 -8.05 -3.74
C ILE A 63 -12.00 -8.90 -3.70
N ARG A 64 -11.80 -9.69 -4.76
CA ARG A 64 -10.61 -10.51 -4.93
C ARG A 64 -9.65 -9.83 -5.91
N VAL A 65 -8.38 -9.71 -5.49
CA VAL A 65 -7.29 -8.93 -6.12
C VAL A 65 -5.98 -9.68 -6.10
#